data_AF-A0A9P6H960-F1
#
_entry.id   AF-A0A9P6H960-F1
#
_cell.length_a   1.000
_cell.length_b   1.000
_cell.length_c   1.000
_cell.angle_alpha   90.00
_cell.angle_beta   90.00
_cell.angle_gamma   90.00
#
_symmetry.space_group_name_H-M   'P 1'
#
loop_
_entity.id
_entity.type
_entity.pdbx_description
1 polymer ?
#
loop_
_entity_poly.entity_id
_entity_poly.type
_entity_poly.pdbx_seq_one_letter_code
_entity_poly.pdbx_strand_id
1 'polypeptide(L)'
;MSCLLPQEIIDLIIDHLHDEPATLNACCVVSRSWVQRARKHLFFRIKFSPLGRHVKQWRETFPDPTNSPAHETQTLFICHPMLITAAYVHTLLTFSCVVNLDVDTDLLNDQAASLVPLLGFSPAIRSLRLTFASLPNSQIFNLACSFPLLDDLALISRAHRHRHVAWKCPSTSPRFTGSLELRLMEGIYPTSLLLLDLPNGLHFTTISVLWLSDQDVGSTMDLVSRCSDTLESLEITNHLSDASRASTIDLSKASKLQDIVLRCKSTDARWIDAALRTMESDNIQQISLDISRHCLGQRSHPGWSAIDSLLDQFRTSHSVRLKIMCESVGWLRNGRERVKSLLPQITRRGTVDVVDYSCAREDFPGFGIF
;
A
#
# COMPACT_ATOMS: atom_id res chain seq x y z
N MET A 1 -26.49 -1.83 -47.35
CA MET A 1 -25.11 -2.18 -46.95
C MET A 1 -24.89 -1.64 -45.55
N SER A 2 -24.92 -2.49 -44.53
CA SER A 2 -24.49 -2.12 -43.18
C SER A 2 -22.96 -2.15 -43.15
N CYS A 3 -22.34 -0.99 -42.97
CA CYS A 3 -20.90 -0.91 -42.73
C CYS A 3 -20.64 -1.47 -41.33
N LEU A 4 -20.17 -2.71 -41.24
CA LEU A 4 -19.82 -3.34 -39.98
C LEU A 4 -18.36 -3.01 -39.67
N LEU A 5 -18.13 -2.40 -38.51
CA LEU A 5 -16.77 -2.24 -37.99
C LEU A 5 -16.19 -3.63 -37.64
N PRO A 6 -14.91 -3.90 -37.95
CA PRO A 6 -14.23 -5.11 -37.48
C PRO A 6 -14.26 -5.20 -35.94
N GLN A 7 -14.31 -6.42 -35.40
CA GLN A 7 -14.44 -6.64 -33.94
C GLN A 7 -13.24 -6.08 -33.19
N GLU A 8 -12.04 -6.13 -33.77
CA GLU A 8 -10.81 -5.60 -33.18
C GLU A 8 -10.91 -4.10 -32.94
N ILE A 9 -11.55 -3.37 -33.86
CA ILE A 9 -11.78 -1.93 -33.72
C ILE A 9 -12.80 -1.65 -32.62
N ILE A 10 -13.86 -2.45 -32.53
CA ILE A 10 -14.86 -2.35 -31.45
C ILE A 10 -14.20 -2.60 -30.08
N ASP A 11 -13.37 -3.64 -29.97
CA ASP A 11 -12.69 -3.97 -28.72
C ASP A 11 -11.71 -2.87 -28.29
N LEU A 12 -10.95 -2.29 -29.24
CA LEU A 12 -10.07 -1.15 -28.97
C LEU A 12 -10.86 0.08 -28.50
N ILE A 13 -12.00 0.39 -29.15
CA ILE A 13 -12.87 1.50 -28.73
C ILE A 13 -13.33 1.27 -27.29
N ILE A 14 -13.84 0.07 -26.97
CA ILE A 14 -14.33 -0.27 -25.64
C ILE A 14 -13.19 -0.26 -24.60
N ASP A 15 -11.98 -0.72 -24.97
CA ASP A 15 -10.81 -0.69 -24.11
C ASP A 15 -10.38 0.73 -23.74
N HIS A 16 -10.56 1.71 -24.64
CA HIS A 16 -10.32 3.12 -24.32
C HIS A 16 -11.38 3.72 -23.39
N LEU A 17 -12.52 3.06 -23.20
CA LEU A 17 -13.63 3.53 -22.36
C LEU A 17 -13.67 2.86 -20.97
N HIS A 18 -12.62 2.13 -20.57
CA HIS A 18 -12.62 1.33 -19.33
C HIS A 18 -12.89 2.12 -18.04
N ASP A 19 -12.55 3.41 -18.02
CA ASP A 19 -12.78 4.31 -16.88
C ASP A 19 -14.13 5.06 -16.95
N GLU A 20 -14.92 4.84 -18.00
CA GLU A 20 -16.21 5.51 -18.22
C GLU A 20 -17.39 4.51 -18.12
N PRO A 21 -17.80 4.10 -16.91
CA PRO A 21 -18.84 3.09 -16.73
C PRO A 21 -20.19 3.49 -17.33
N ALA A 22 -20.52 4.78 -17.37
CA ALA A 22 -21.74 5.27 -18.02
C ALA A 22 -21.70 5.01 -19.54
N THR A 23 -20.57 5.29 -20.19
CA THR A 23 -20.36 5.06 -21.62
C THR A 23 -20.32 3.57 -21.94
N LEU A 24 -19.68 2.74 -21.09
CA LEU A 24 -19.69 1.28 -21.24
C LEU A 24 -21.10 0.68 -21.11
N ASN A 25 -21.94 1.20 -20.21
CA ASN A 25 -23.33 0.78 -20.12
C ASN A 25 -24.12 1.13 -21.39
N ALA A 26 -23.88 2.31 -21.99
CA ALA A 26 -24.47 2.65 -23.28
C ALA A 26 -23.96 1.71 -24.39
N CYS A 27 -22.68 1.34 -24.39
CA CYS A 27 -22.11 0.37 -25.33
C CYS A 27 -22.82 -0.99 -25.27
N CYS A 28 -23.20 -1.45 -24.08
CA CYS A 28 -23.93 -2.70 -23.90
C CYS A 28 -25.30 -2.73 -24.61
N VAL A 29 -25.91 -1.58 -24.91
CA VAL A 29 -27.21 -1.54 -25.61
C VAL A 29 -27.10 -1.34 -27.11
N VAL A 30 -25.90 -1.03 -27.63
CA VAL A 30 -25.67 -0.77 -29.07
C VAL A 30 -25.80 -2.04 -29.90
N SER A 31 -25.08 -3.11 -29.51
CA SER A 31 -24.98 -4.36 -30.26
C SER A 31 -24.52 -5.50 -29.36
N ARG A 32 -24.94 -6.74 -29.65
CA ARG A 32 -24.45 -7.95 -28.96
C ARG A 32 -22.93 -8.11 -29.01
N SER A 33 -22.29 -7.65 -30.08
CA SER A 33 -20.84 -7.72 -30.24
C SER A 33 -20.06 -6.76 -29.33
N TRP A 34 -20.72 -5.76 -28.76
CA TRP A 34 -20.14 -4.81 -27.81
C TRP A 34 -20.29 -5.29 -26.37
N VAL A 35 -21.35 -6.07 -26.09
CA VAL A 35 -21.74 -6.49 -24.73
C VAL A 35 -20.63 -7.22 -24.02
N GLN A 36 -20.00 -8.23 -24.63
CA GLN A 36 -19.03 -9.08 -23.94
C GLN A 36 -17.82 -8.27 -23.47
N ARG A 37 -17.25 -7.44 -24.35
CA ARG A 37 -16.08 -6.62 -24.02
C ARG A 37 -16.44 -5.52 -23.01
N ALA A 38 -17.59 -4.87 -23.17
CA ALA A 38 -18.04 -3.85 -22.23
C ALA A 38 -18.33 -4.42 -20.83
N ARG A 39 -18.97 -5.60 -20.75
CA ARG A 39 -19.21 -6.31 -19.47
C ARG A 39 -17.92 -6.65 -18.76
N LYS A 40 -16.91 -7.16 -19.47
CA LYS A 40 -15.59 -7.44 -18.89
C LYS A 40 -15.04 -6.24 -18.11
N HIS A 41 -15.11 -5.03 -18.67
CA HIS A 41 -14.66 -3.81 -17.98
C HIS A 41 -15.60 -3.38 -16.86
N LEU A 42 -16.92 -3.44 -17.08
CA LEU A 42 -17.92 -3.10 -16.06
C LEU A 42 -17.83 -4.00 -14.81
N PHE A 43 -17.46 -5.28 -14.98
CA PHE A 43 -17.35 -6.26 -13.91
C PHE A 43 -15.91 -6.55 -13.47
N PHE A 44 -14.92 -5.86 -14.06
CA PHE A 44 -13.51 -6.01 -13.72
C PHE A 44 -13.25 -5.69 -12.23
N ARG A 45 -13.93 -4.67 -11.71
CA ARG A 45 -13.87 -4.24 -10.30
C ARG A 45 -15.27 -4.30 -9.69
N ILE A 46 -15.42 -5.09 -8.63
CA ILE A 46 -16.67 -5.18 -7.87
C ILE A 46 -16.46 -4.66 -6.46
N LYS A 47 -17.43 -3.86 -5.98
CA LYS A 47 -17.46 -3.35 -4.62
C LYS A 47 -18.75 -3.74 -3.90
N PHE A 48 -18.61 -4.52 -2.84
CA PHE A 48 -19.69 -4.80 -1.91
C PHE A 48 -19.68 -3.76 -0.80
N SER A 49 -20.78 -3.00 -0.71
CA SER A 49 -20.92 -1.88 0.20
C SER A 49 -21.39 -2.32 1.61
N PRO A 50 -21.22 -1.45 2.62
CA PRO A 50 -21.47 -1.73 4.04
C PRO A 50 -22.85 -2.28 4.40
N LEU A 51 -23.85 -2.04 3.56
CA LEU A 51 -25.25 -2.37 3.86
C LEU A 51 -25.61 -3.80 3.45
N GLY A 52 -24.69 -4.59 2.90
CA GLY A 52 -24.88 -6.01 2.56
C GLY A 52 -25.88 -6.30 1.44
N ARG A 53 -26.63 -5.28 1.04
CA ARG A 53 -27.61 -5.33 -0.05
C ARG A 53 -26.95 -5.77 -1.36
N HIS A 54 -25.68 -5.45 -1.59
CA HIS A 54 -25.02 -5.76 -2.86
C HIS A 54 -24.77 -7.26 -3.04
N VAL A 55 -24.37 -8.00 -2.00
CA VAL A 55 -24.14 -9.46 -2.12
C VAL A 55 -25.47 -10.20 -2.28
N LYS A 56 -26.48 -9.78 -1.53
CA LYS A 56 -27.85 -10.31 -1.67
C LYS A 56 -28.41 -10.02 -3.06
N GLN A 57 -28.30 -8.77 -3.53
CA GLN A 57 -28.75 -8.36 -4.86
C GLN A 57 -27.98 -9.08 -5.96
N TRP A 58 -26.67 -9.31 -5.79
CA TRP A 58 -25.87 -10.08 -6.74
C TRP A 58 -26.42 -11.49 -6.90
N ARG A 59 -26.71 -12.17 -5.78
CA ARG A 59 -27.34 -13.50 -5.80
C ARG A 59 -28.72 -13.49 -6.42
N GLU A 60 -29.54 -12.48 -6.12
CA GLU A 60 -30.89 -12.37 -6.69
C GLU A 60 -30.84 -12.09 -8.20
N THR A 61 -29.85 -11.32 -8.66
CA THR A 61 -29.64 -11.00 -10.08
C THR A 61 -29.04 -12.18 -10.85
N PHE A 62 -28.12 -12.92 -10.22
CA PHE A 62 -27.43 -14.08 -10.78
C PHE A 62 -27.66 -15.31 -9.89
N PRO A 63 -28.88 -15.89 -9.89
CA PRO A 63 -29.19 -17.06 -9.07
C PRO A 63 -28.40 -18.29 -9.53
N ASP A 64 -28.11 -18.38 -10.83
CA ASP A 64 -27.20 -19.36 -11.41
C ASP A 64 -25.78 -18.78 -11.48
N PRO A 65 -24.82 -19.34 -10.71
CA PRO A 65 -23.45 -18.86 -10.70
C PRO A 65 -22.73 -19.00 -12.05
N THR A 66 -23.19 -19.88 -12.94
CA THR A 66 -22.59 -20.06 -14.28
C THR A 66 -22.89 -18.88 -15.22
N ASN A 67 -23.98 -18.15 -14.97
CA ASN A 67 -24.36 -16.95 -15.71
C ASN A 67 -23.84 -15.65 -15.07
N SER A 68 -23.19 -15.78 -13.90
CA SER A 68 -22.62 -14.67 -13.15
C SER A 68 -21.36 -14.13 -13.85
N PRO A 69 -21.19 -12.81 -13.98
CA PRO A 69 -19.94 -12.20 -14.45
C PRO A 69 -18.83 -12.23 -13.39
N ALA A 70 -18.99 -12.95 -12.28
CA ALA A 70 -17.98 -13.03 -11.21
C ALA A 70 -16.61 -13.53 -11.68
N HIS A 71 -16.58 -14.35 -12.75
CA HIS A 71 -15.34 -14.80 -13.37
C HIS A 71 -14.60 -13.70 -14.16
N GLU A 72 -15.25 -12.59 -14.49
CA GLU A 72 -14.64 -11.41 -15.12
C GLU A 72 -13.99 -10.48 -14.08
N THR A 73 -14.32 -10.66 -12.79
CA THR A 73 -13.82 -9.81 -11.70
C THR A 73 -12.40 -10.17 -11.30
N GLN A 74 -11.50 -9.19 -11.42
CA GLN A 74 -10.10 -9.31 -10.97
C GLN A 74 -9.84 -8.56 -9.67
N THR A 75 -10.61 -7.52 -9.37
CA THR A 75 -10.50 -6.78 -8.11
C THR A 75 -11.82 -6.81 -7.37
N LEU A 76 -11.80 -7.34 -6.14
CA LEU A 76 -12.95 -7.38 -5.25
C LEU A 76 -12.70 -6.53 -4.01
N PHE A 77 -13.60 -5.58 -3.76
CA PHE A 77 -13.64 -4.77 -2.56
C PHE A 77 -14.80 -5.22 -1.69
N ILE A 78 -14.51 -5.62 -0.45
CA ILE A 78 -15.50 -6.04 0.54
C ILE A 78 -15.45 -5.03 1.70
N CYS A 79 -16.44 -4.15 1.76
CA CYS A 79 -16.68 -3.36 2.96
C CYS A 79 -17.60 -4.17 3.89
N HIS A 80 -17.20 -4.31 5.16
CA HIS A 80 -17.95 -4.95 6.24
C HIS A 80 -18.15 -6.46 6.05
N PRO A 81 -17.09 -7.28 6.22
CA PRO A 81 -17.18 -8.74 6.03
C PRO A 81 -18.12 -9.44 7.00
N MET A 82 -18.62 -8.76 8.06
CA MET A 82 -19.67 -9.27 8.93
C MET A 82 -20.94 -9.71 8.19
N LEU A 83 -21.15 -9.16 6.99
CA LEU A 83 -22.27 -9.53 6.13
C LEU A 83 -22.03 -10.82 5.36
N ILE A 84 -20.79 -11.32 5.33
CA ILE A 84 -20.44 -12.63 4.80
C ILE A 84 -20.80 -13.67 5.86
N THR A 85 -22.10 -13.92 5.99
CA THR A 85 -22.57 -15.08 6.74
C THR A 85 -22.22 -16.36 5.99
N ALA A 86 -22.28 -17.52 6.68
CA ALA A 86 -22.19 -18.83 6.05
C ALA A 86 -23.14 -18.97 4.83
N ALA A 87 -24.28 -18.29 4.86
CA ALA A 87 -25.23 -18.29 3.76
C ALA A 87 -24.70 -17.65 2.48
N TYR A 88 -23.70 -16.77 2.53
CA TYR A 88 -23.15 -16.03 1.37
C TYR A 88 -21.84 -16.58 0.79
N VAL A 89 -21.22 -17.54 1.47
CA VAL A 89 -19.91 -18.11 1.08
C VAL A 89 -19.93 -18.64 -0.35
N HIS A 90 -20.95 -19.41 -0.74
CA HIS A 90 -21.04 -19.96 -2.09
C HIS A 90 -21.09 -18.89 -3.18
N THR A 91 -21.70 -17.72 -2.91
CA THR A 91 -21.73 -16.61 -3.87
C THR A 91 -20.35 -16.01 -4.02
N LEU A 92 -19.59 -15.86 -2.93
CA LEU A 92 -18.21 -15.37 -3.00
C LEU A 92 -17.29 -16.35 -3.74
N LEU A 93 -17.45 -17.66 -3.53
CA LEU A 93 -16.65 -18.66 -4.24
C LEU A 93 -16.80 -18.62 -5.77
N THR A 94 -17.82 -17.93 -6.31
CA THR A 94 -17.94 -17.69 -7.76
C THR A 94 -16.92 -16.69 -8.31
N PHE A 95 -16.28 -15.90 -7.45
CA PHE A 95 -15.25 -14.91 -7.79
C PHE A 95 -13.86 -15.57 -7.84
N SER A 96 -13.72 -16.66 -8.60
CA SER A 96 -12.51 -17.49 -8.64
C SER A 96 -11.32 -16.86 -9.37
N CYS A 97 -11.53 -15.76 -10.08
CA CYS A 97 -10.50 -15.04 -10.85
C CYS A 97 -10.01 -13.76 -10.16
N VAL A 98 -10.39 -13.53 -8.90
CA VAL A 98 -9.95 -12.35 -8.14
C VAL A 98 -8.46 -12.46 -7.87
N VAL A 99 -7.73 -11.44 -8.32
CA VAL A 99 -6.29 -11.26 -8.14
C VAL A 99 -6.01 -10.28 -7.00
N ASN A 100 -6.88 -9.27 -6.85
CA ASN A 100 -6.74 -8.22 -5.85
C ASN A 100 -7.94 -8.24 -4.91
N LEU A 101 -7.70 -8.54 -3.64
CA LEU A 101 -8.73 -8.53 -2.60
C LEU A 101 -8.46 -7.39 -1.62
N ASP A 102 -9.45 -6.51 -1.47
CA ASP A 102 -9.44 -5.45 -0.46
C ASP A 102 -10.61 -5.69 0.50
N VAL A 103 -10.31 -5.80 1.79
CA VAL A 103 -11.31 -5.99 2.85
C VAL A 103 -11.19 -4.85 3.84
N ASP A 104 -12.29 -4.11 4.03
CA ASP A 104 -12.40 -3.04 5.00
C ASP A 104 -13.39 -3.44 6.10
N THR A 105 -12.90 -3.64 7.32
CA THR A 105 -13.70 -3.87 8.52
C THR A 105 -13.90 -2.54 9.23
N ASP A 106 -15.13 -2.06 9.24
CA ASP A 106 -15.48 -0.72 9.72
C ASP A 106 -15.39 -0.58 11.25
N LEU A 107 -15.02 0.62 11.67
CA LEU A 107 -14.76 1.03 13.05
C LEU A 107 -15.88 0.70 14.04
N LEU A 108 -17.13 0.63 13.58
CA LEU A 108 -18.29 0.60 14.46
C LEU A 108 -18.61 -0.78 15.06
N ASN A 109 -18.23 -1.91 14.43
CA ASN A 109 -18.72 -3.25 14.85
C ASN A 109 -17.71 -4.41 14.74
N ASP A 110 -16.41 -4.14 14.69
CA ASP A 110 -15.38 -5.15 14.36
C ASP A 110 -15.31 -6.41 15.24
N GLN A 111 -15.85 -6.40 16.46
CA GLN A 111 -15.75 -7.56 17.36
C GLN A 111 -16.40 -8.84 16.83
N ALA A 112 -17.29 -8.75 15.84
CA ALA A 112 -17.94 -9.90 15.24
C ALA A 112 -17.57 -10.12 13.76
N ALA A 113 -16.58 -9.39 13.24
CA ALA A 113 -16.01 -9.70 11.93
C ALA A 113 -15.23 -11.02 11.99
N SER A 114 -15.52 -11.91 11.04
CA SER A 114 -14.80 -13.16 10.85
C SER A 114 -14.30 -13.22 9.42
N LEU A 115 -12.99 -13.42 9.25
CA LEU A 115 -12.37 -13.63 7.95
C LEU A 115 -12.38 -15.10 7.51
N VAL A 116 -12.88 -16.01 8.36
CA VAL A 116 -12.96 -17.46 8.07
C VAL A 116 -13.64 -17.77 6.73
N PRO A 117 -14.75 -17.10 6.34
CA PRO A 117 -15.38 -17.30 5.04
C PRO A 117 -14.48 -17.05 3.82
N LEU A 118 -13.40 -16.29 4.00
CA LEU A 118 -12.48 -15.91 2.93
C LEU A 118 -11.22 -16.81 2.90
N LEU A 119 -11.10 -17.81 3.78
CA LEU A 119 -9.97 -18.74 3.75
C LEU A 119 -10.00 -19.58 2.48
N GLY A 120 -8.94 -19.49 1.66
CA GLY A 120 -8.87 -20.17 0.36
C GLY A 120 -9.79 -19.56 -0.71
N PHE A 121 -10.32 -18.36 -0.45
CA PHE A 121 -11.08 -17.58 -1.43
C PHE A 121 -10.19 -17.19 -2.61
N SER A 122 -10.51 -17.68 -3.82
CA SER A 122 -9.74 -17.47 -5.06
C SER A 122 -8.24 -17.84 -4.95
N PRO A 123 -7.80 -18.96 -5.56
CA PRO A 123 -6.37 -19.31 -5.57
C PRO A 123 -5.52 -18.35 -6.41
N ALA A 124 -6.14 -17.43 -7.16
CA ALA A 124 -5.47 -16.46 -8.03
C ALA A 124 -5.05 -15.17 -7.31
N ILE A 125 -5.36 -15.01 -6.02
CA ILE A 125 -5.02 -13.80 -5.26
C ILE A 125 -3.51 -13.60 -5.20
N ARG A 126 -3.10 -12.41 -5.63
CA ARG A 126 -1.73 -11.90 -5.58
C ARG A 126 -1.58 -10.69 -4.67
N SER A 127 -2.63 -9.90 -4.48
CA SER A 127 -2.61 -8.74 -3.59
C SER A 127 -3.75 -8.80 -2.57
N LEU A 128 -3.40 -8.67 -1.30
CA LEU A 128 -4.33 -8.61 -0.18
C LEU A 128 -4.15 -7.30 0.58
N ARG A 129 -5.20 -6.47 0.62
CA ARG A 129 -5.28 -5.28 1.47
C ARG A 129 -6.34 -5.51 2.54
N LEU A 130 -5.94 -5.38 3.80
CA LEU A 130 -6.83 -5.46 4.95
C LEU A 130 -6.80 -4.12 5.69
N THR A 131 -7.94 -3.45 5.71
CA THR A 131 -8.17 -2.29 6.58
C THR A 131 -9.09 -2.71 7.70
N PHE A 132 -8.71 -2.48 8.96
CA PHE A 132 -9.47 -2.96 10.11
C PHE A 132 -9.32 -2.05 11.32
N ALA A 133 -10.26 -2.07 12.24
CA ALA A 133 -10.11 -1.47 13.57
C ALA A 133 -9.62 -2.50 14.59
N SER A 134 -10.18 -3.71 14.57
CA SER A 134 -9.84 -4.78 15.50
C SER A 134 -10.02 -6.16 14.86
N LEU A 135 -8.92 -6.76 14.44
CA LEU A 135 -8.87 -8.14 13.96
C LEU A 135 -7.74 -8.88 14.66
N PRO A 136 -7.99 -10.08 15.23
CA PRO A 136 -6.90 -10.87 15.78
C PRO A 136 -5.87 -11.19 14.70
N ASN A 137 -4.58 -11.01 15.00
CA ASN A 137 -3.50 -11.34 14.07
C ASN A 137 -3.61 -12.76 13.52
N SER A 138 -4.09 -13.72 14.32
CA SER A 138 -4.32 -15.08 13.85
C SER A 138 -5.27 -15.18 12.66
N GLN A 139 -6.34 -14.38 12.61
CA GLN A 139 -7.25 -14.36 11.46
C GLN A 139 -6.58 -13.72 10.23
N ILE A 140 -5.84 -12.62 10.43
CA ILE A 140 -5.11 -11.92 9.37
C ILE A 140 -4.11 -12.87 8.70
N PHE A 141 -3.26 -13.52 9.49
CA PHE A 141 -2.21 -14.40 8.96
C PHE A 141 -2.74 -15.72 8.44
N ASN A 142 -3.80 -16.29 9.03
CA ASN A 142 -4.46 -17.47 8.46
C ASN A 142 -5.05 -17.15 7.09
N LEU A 143 -5.63 -15.95 6.92
CA LEU A 143 -6.14 -15.50 5.63
C LEU A 143 -5.01 -15.31 4.62
N ALA A 144 -3.99 -14.53 4.96
CA ALA A 144 -2.85 -14.30 4.06
C ALA A 144 -2.17 -15.62 3.64
N CYS A 145 -1.97 -16.55 4.58
CA CYS A 145 -1.34 -17.84 4.30
C CYS A 145 -2.24 -18.83 3.54
N SER A 146 -3.53 -18.53 3.39
CA SER A 146 -4.45 -19.34 2.57
C SER A 146 -4.30 -19.07 1.07
N PHE A 147 -3.52 -18.06 0.67
CA PHE A 147 -3.32 -17.65 -0.72
C PHE A 147 -1.89 -17.96 -1.17
N PRO A 148 -1.65 -19.09 -1.88
CA PRO A 148 -0.29 -19.52 -2.21
C PRO A 148 0.45 -18.60 -3.21
N LEU A 149 -0.29 -17.79 -3.96
CA LEU A 149 0.23 -16.84 -4.95
C LEU A 149 0.32 -15.40 -4.41
N LEU A 150 0.15 -15.20 -3.11
CA LEU A 150 0.14 -13.86 -2.52
C LEU A 150 1.54 -13.22 -2.60
N ASP A 151 1.62 -12.13 -3.35
CA ASP A 151 2.81 -11.34 -3.60
C ASP A 151 2.79 -10.07 -2.73
N ASP A 152 1.68 -9.34 -2.71
CA ASP A 152 1.49 -8.07 -1.99
C ASP A 152 0.60 -8.20 -0.76
N LEU A 153 1.00 -7.59 0.35
CA LEU A 153 0.29 -7.56 1.61
C LEU A 153 0.24 -6.15 2.21
N ALA A 154 -0.96 -5.62 2.38
CA ALA A 154 -1.18 -4.33 3.06
C ALA A 154 -2.06 -4.52 4.30
N LEU A 155 -1.54 -4.16 5.48
CA LEU A 155 -2.23 -4.24 6.76
C LEU A 155 -2.37 -2.84 7.36
N ILE A 156 -3.60 -2.35 7.45
CA ILE A 156 -3.93 -1.00 7.91
C ILE A 156 -4.87 -1.10 9.10
N SER A 157 -4.39 -0.77 10.30
CA SER A 157 -5.24 -0.66 11.48
C SER A 157 -5.72 0.79 11.66
N ARG A 158 -6.99 0.98 12.04
CA ARG A 158 -7.59 2.29 12.38
C ARG A 158 -7.81 2.49 13.88
N ALA A 159 -7.56 1.47 14.71
CA ALA A 159 -7.74 1.56 16.16
C ALA A 159 -6.63 0.86 16.96
N HIS A 160 -6.50 1.24 18.23
CA HIS A 160 -5.46 0.78 19.18
C HIS A 160 -5.85 -0.49 19.96
N ARG A 161 -6.72 -1.35 19.42
CA ARG A 161 -7.31 -2.46 20.18
C ARG A 161 -7.05 -3.80 19.53
N HIS A 162 -5.86 -4.34 19.78
CA HIS A 162 -5.60 -5.74 19.49
C HIS A 162 -5.54 -6.56 20.76
N ARG A 163 -6.22 -7.70 20.71
CA ARG A 163 -6.07 -8.74 21.71
C ARG A 163 -4.97 -9.64 21.21
N HIS A 164 -3.90 -9.76 21.98
CA HIS A 164 -2.91 -10.82 21.76
C HIS A 164 -3.60 -12.16 22.02
N VAL A 165 -4.01 -12.82 20.94
CA VAL A 165 -4.44 -14.21 20.96
C VAL A 165 -3.23 -15.04 20.59
N ALA A 166 -2.98 -16.12 21.34
CA ALA A 166 -1.93 -17.07 21.01
C ALA A 166 -2.11 -17.53 19.55
N TRP A 167 -1.14 -17.20 18.71
CA TRP A 167 -1.13 -17.60 17.31
C TRP A 167 -0.24 -18.81 17.14
N LYS A 168 -0.75 -19.80 16.40
CA LYS A 168 0.03 -20.94 15.96
C LYS A 168 0.46 -20.65 14.53
N CYS A 169 1.76 -20.52 14.31
CA CYS A 169 2.32 -20.30 12.98
C CYS A 169 1.84 -21.41 12.01
N PRO A 170 1.34 -21.07 10.81
CA PRO A 170 0.92 -22.06 9.82
C PRO A 170 2.12 -22.86 9.32
N SER A 171 1.88 -24.09 8.85
CA SER A 171 2.94 -24.95 8.30
C SER A 171 3.50 -24.47 6.96
N THR A 172 2.76 -23.61 6.28
CA THR A 172 3.10 -23.06 4.96
C THR A 172 2.74 -21.59 4.91
N SER A 173 3.49 -20.84 4.12
CA SER A 173 3.28 -19.41 3.84
C SER A 173 3.57 -19.16 2.36
N PRO A 174 2.96 -18.12 1.76
CA PRO A 174 3.34 -17.65 0.44
C PRO A 174 4.75 -17.04 0.48
N ARG A 175 5.32 -16.81 -0.71
CA ARG A 175 6.70 -16.30 -0.82
C ARG A 175 6.82 -14.81 -0.54
N PHE A 176 5.74 -14.04 -0.68
CA PHE A 176 5.74 -12.59 -0.44
C PHE A 176 6.81 -11.85 -1.24
N THR A 177 6.69 -11.85 -2.57
CA THR A 177 7.69 -11.25 -3.48
C THR A 177 7.33 -9.85 -3.98
N GLY A 178 6.17 -9.31 -3.58
CA GLY A 178 5.72 -7.98 -3.96
C GLY A 178 5.99 -6.95 -2.88
N SER A 179 4.92 -6.25 -2.47
CA SER A 179 4.96 -5.11 -1.58
C SER A 179 4.39 -5.44 -0.20
N LEU A 180 5.04 -4.96 0.85
CA LEU A 180 4.54 -4.97 2.22
C LEU A 180 4.18 -3.55 2.66
N GLU A 181 2.94 -3.34 3.11
CA GLU A 181 2.52 -2.09 3.71
C GLU A 181 1.99 -2.33 5.14
N LEU A 182 2.62 -1.72 6.14
CA LEU A 182 2.22 -1.81 7.54
C LEU A 182 1.90 -0.41 8.10
N ARG A 183 0.61 -0.13 8.29
CA ARG A 183 0.11 1.10 8.93
C ARG A 183 -0.79 0.75 10.11
N LEU A 184 -0.17 0.39 11.23
CA LEU A 184 -0.88 -0.12 12.39
C LEU A 184 -0.86 0.91 13.53
N MET A 185 -2.02 1.30 14.04
CA MET A 185 -2.14 2.31 15.12
C MET A 185 -1.44 1.94 16.43
N GLU A 186 -1.12 0.66 16.65
CA GLU A 186 -0.40 0.18 17.83
C GLU A 186 1.10 -0.01 17.60
N GLY A 187 1.61 0.43 16.45
CA GLY A 187 2.94 0.08 15.99
C GLY A 187 2.95 -1.23 15.21
N ILE A 188 4.06 -1.50 14.55
CA ILE A 188 4.24 -2.66 13.67
C ILE A 188 4.84 -3.85 14.39
N TYR A 189 5.44 -3.66 15.57
CA TYR A 189 6.20 -4.70 16.29
C TYR A 189 5.47 -6.04 16.48
N PRO A 190 4.20 -6.08 16.95
CA PRO A 190 3.50 -7.35 17.13
C PRO A 190 3.30 -8.10 15.81
N THR A 191 3.11 -7.37 14.72
CA THR A 191 2.80 -7.92 13.40
C THR A 191 4.06 -8.33 12.66
N SER A 192 5.15 -7.56 12.80
CA SER A 192 6.45 -7.90 12.21
C SER A 192 7.02 -9.17 12.81
N LEU A 193 6.89 -9.39 14.13
CA LEU A 193 7.32 -10.65 14.75
C LEU A 193 6.64 -11.86 14.11
N LEU A 194 5.32 -11.79 13.93
CA LEU A 194 4.56 -12.89 13.33
C LEU A 194 4.93 -13.10 11.86
N LEU A 195 5.19 -12.02 11.11
CA LEU A 195 5.71 -12.09 9.73
C LEU A 195 7.08 -12.77 9.67
N LEU A 196 7.99 -12.41 10.58
CA LEU A 196 9.35 -12.95 10.64
C LEU A 196 9.39 -14.44 11.04
N ASP A 197 8.35 -14.91 11.76
CA ASP A 197 8.17 -16.30 12.15
C ASP A 197 7.50 -17.16 11.05
N LEU A 198 7.08 -16.57 9.93
CA LEU A 198 6.48 -17.35 8.84
C LEU A 198 7.52 -18.30 8.21
N PRO A 199 7.10 -19.50 7.80
CA PRO A 199 7.97 -20.40 7.06
C PRO A 199 8.39 -19.75 5.73
N ASN A 200 9.36 -20.33 5.02
CA ASN A 200 9.86 -19.85 3.71
C ASN A 200 10.55 -18.47 3.67
N GLY A 201 10.55 -17.71 4.77
CA GLY A 201 11.16 -16.38 4.84
C GLY A 201 10.33 -15.30 4.14
N LEU A 202 10.83 -14.06 4.15
CA LEU A 202 10.20 -12.90 3.54
C LEU A 202 11.09 -12.39 2.40
N HIS A 203 10.49 -12.10 1.25
CA HIS A 203 11.20 -11.75 0.00
C HIS A 203 10.62 -10.49 -0.64
N PHE A 204 10.07 -9.58 0.17
CA PHE A 204 9.41 -8.37 -0.35
C PHE A 204 10.42 -7.49 -1.09
N THR A 205 9.98 -6.92 -2.22
CA THR A 205 10.77 -5.96 -3.00
C THR A 205 10.51 -4.53 -2.55
N THR A 206 9.33 -4.27 -1.98
CA THR A 206 8.95 -2.96 -1.46
C THR A 206 8.42 -3.09 -0.04
N ILE A 207 8.90 -2.25 0.88
CA ILE A 207 8.42 -2.18 2.26
C ILE A 207 8.00 -0.75 2.58
N SER A 208 6.78 -0.57 3.07
CA SER A 208 6.23 0.72 3.52
C SER A 208 5.74 0.59 4.95
N VAL A 209 6.35 1.33 5.89
CA VAL A 209 6.02 1.25 7.33
C VAL A 209 5.69 2.61 7.94
N LEU A 210 4.79 2.58 8.92
CA LEU A 210 4.45 3.71 9.78
C LEU A 210 4.99 3.48 11.19
N TRP A 211 5.86 4.35 11.68
CA TRP A 211 6.39 4.29 13.04
C TRP A 211 5.58 5.14 14.01
N LEU A 212 5.06 4.49 15.04
CA LEU A 212 4.31 5.09 16.13
C LEU A 212 4.95 4.81 17.50
N SER A 213 5.84 3.81 17.59
CA SER A 213 6.62 3.48 18.78
C SER A 213 8.11 3.23 18.47
N ASP A 214 8.99 3.37 19.46
CA ASP A 214 10.42 3.06 19.30
C ASP A 214 10.69 1.61 18.89
N GLN A 215 9.79 0.68 19.26
CA GLN A 215 9.91 -0.74 18.88
C GLN A 215 9.74 -0.95 17.38
N ASP A 216 9.06 -0.03 16.69
CA ASP A 216 8.84 -0.09 15.25
C ASP A 216 10.15 0.07 14.47
N VAL A 217 11.12 0.81 15.04
CA VAL A 217 12.45 0.98 14.43
C VAL A 217 13.16 -0.38 14.36
N GLY A 218 13.27 -1.09 15.50
CA GLY A 218 13.88 -2.42 15.54
C GLY A 218 13.16 -3.41 14.64
N SER A 219 11.82 -3.41 14.69
CA SER A 219 10.96 -4.24 13.84
C SER A 219 11.20 -4.01 12.34
N THR A 220 11.36 -2.75 11.95
CA THR A 220 11.66 -2.39 10.57
C THR A 220 13.05 -2.89 10.18
N MET A 221 14.04 -2.79 11.06
CA MET A 221 15.39 -3.30 10.80
C MET A 221 15.42 -4.82 10.66
N ASP A 222 14.63 -5.54 11.45
CA ASP A 222 14.50 -6.99 11.31
C ASP A 222 13.86 -7.36 9.95
N LEU A 223 12.82 -6.64 9.53
CA LEU A 223 12.19 -6.81 8.21
C LEU A 223 13.16 -6.50 7.05
N VAL A 224 13.88 -5.38 7.13
CA VAL A 224 14.90 -4.98 6.14
C VAL A 224 16.02 -6.00 6.08
N SER A 225 16.52 -6.47 7.23
CA SER A 225 17.56 -7.49 7.29
C SER A 225 17.08 -8.81 6.69
N ARG A 226 15.81 -9.17 6.88
CA ARG A 226 15.23 -10.39 6.33
C ARG A 226 15.06 -10.33 4.81
N CYS A 227 14.71 -9.16 4.27
CA CYS A 227 14.51 -8.92 2.84
C CYS A 227 15.74 -8.31 2.17
N SER A 228 16.94 -8.43 2.76
CA SER A 228 18.14 -7.69 2.37
C SER A 228 18.61 -7.92 0.92
N ASP A 229 18.31 -9.09 0.38
CA ASP A 229 18.65 -9.53 -0.98
C ASP A 229 17.50 -9.34 -1.99
N THR A 230 16.33 -8.87 -1.56
CA THR A 230 15.17 -8.61 -2.44
C THR A 230 14.67 -7.18 -2.37
N LEU A 231 14.93 -6.45 -1.28
CA LEU A 231 14.39 -5.12 -1.02
C LEU A 231 15.01 -4.09 -1.96
N GLU A 232 14.17 -3.56 -2.86
CA GLU A 232 14.51 -2.53 -3.83
C GLU A 232 13.99 -1.15 -3.40
N SER A 233 12.87 -1.10 -2.67
CA SER A 233 12.23 0.16 -2.26
C SER A 233 11.81 0.15 -0.79
N LEU A 234 12.14 1.23 -0.06
CA LEU A 234 11.81 1.39 1.36
C LEU A 234 11.14 2.74 1.63
N GLU A 235 9.89 2.71 2.12
CA GLU A 235 9.17 3.88 2.62
C GLU A 235 9.02 3.81 4.15
N ILE A 236 9.49 4.85 4.84
CA ILE A 236 9.36 5.00 6.29
C ILE A 236 8.62 6.30 6.60
N THR A 237 7.49 6.19 7.29
CA THR A 237 6.76 7.34 7.84
C THR A 237 6.93 7.42 9.34
N ASN A 238 7.64 8.43 9.84
CA ASN A 238 7.95 8.57 11.26
C ASN A 238 7.03 9.58 11.96
N HIS A 239 6.25 9.12 12.95
CA HIS A 239 5.42 9.94 13.84
C HIS A 239 5.94 10.00 15.30
N LEU A 240 7.12 9.45 15.58
CA LEU A 240 7.71 9.46 16.92
C LEU A 240 8.02 10.90 17.36
N SER A 241 7.54 11.29 18.54
CA SER A 241 7.79 12.63 19.10
C SER A 241 9.20 12.78 19.69
N ASP A 242 9.83 11.67 20.12
CA ASP A 242 11.20 11.63 20.62
C ASP A 242 11.97 10.57 19.82
N ALA A 243 12.93 11.01 18.99
CA ALA A 243 13.67 10.11 18.11
C ALA A 243 15.03 9.68 18.70
N SER A 244 15.22 9.80 20.02
CA SER A 244 16.50 9.42 20.67
C SER A 244 16.97 8.02 20.30
N ARG A 245 16.05 7.05 20.19
CA ARG A 245 16.33 5.66 19.76
C ARG A 245 16.31 5.43 18.26
N ALA A 246 15.67 6.29 17.47
CA ALA A 246 15.66 6.16 16.02
C ALA A 246 17.02 6.47 15.36
N SER A 247 18.04 6.79 16.15
CA SER A 247 19.43 6.94 15.72
C SER A 247 20.13 5.63 15.36
N THR A 248 19.50 4.46 15.56
CA THR A 248 20.11 3.15 15.33
C THR A 248 19.67 2.47 14.02
N ILE A 249 19.13 3.23 13.06
CA ILE A 249 18.70 2.67 11.78
C ILE A 249 19.94 2.28 10.97
N ASP A 250 20.02 0.99 10.64
CA ASP A 250 21.10 0.41 9.85
C ASP A 250 20.57 -0.20 8.56
N LEU A 251 20.77 0.53 7.45
CA LEU A 251 20.37 0.11 6.11
C LEU A 251 21.52 -0.56 5.33
N SER A 252 22.68 -0.78 5.95
CA SER A 252 23.88 -1.35 5.28
C SER A 252 23.62 -2.75 4.71
N LYS A 253 22.69 -3.49 5.31
CA LYS A 253 22.30 -4.83 4.86
C LYS A 253 21.46 -4.82 3.59
N ALA A 254 20.78 -3.73 3.26
CA ALA A 254 19.85 -3.66 2.14
C ALA A 254 20.58 -3.47 0.80
N SER A 255 21.31 -4.51 0.37
CA SER A 255 22.25 -4.47 -0.76
C SER A 255 21.61 -4.11 -2.11
N LYS A 256 20.31 -4.39 -2.29
CA LYS A 256 19.56 -4.08 -3.51
C LYS A 256 18.71 -2.81 -3.42
N LEU A 257 18.79 -2.08 -2.31
CA LEU A 257 17.98 -0.87 -2.13
C LEU A 257 18.36 0.15 -3.21
N GLN A 258 17.34 0.59 -3.95
CA GLN A 258 17.42 1.57 -5.04
C GLN A 258 16.67 2.85 -4.68
N ASP A 259 15.49 2.68 -4.08
CA ASP A 259 14.59 3.79 -3.76
C ASP A 259 14.35 3.88 -2.25
N ILE A 260 14.45 5.09 -1.71
CA ILE A 260 14.07 5.35 -0.32
C ILE A 260 13.16 6.57 -0.20
N VAL A 261 12.09 6.44 0.56
CA VAL A 261 11.15 7.51 0.88
C VAL A 261 11.10 7.69 2.39
N LEU A 262 11.61 8.82 2.88
CA LEU A 262 11.66 9.15 4.30
C LEU A 262 10.66 10.27 4.59
N ARG A 263 9.57 9.94 5.28
CA ARG A 263 8.55 10.92 5.66
C ARG A 263 8.69 11.32 7.12
N CYS A 264 9.05 12.58 7.33
CA CYS A 264 9.26 13.17 8.64
C CYS A 264 8.03 13.96 9.06
N LYS A 265 7.22 13.40 9.98
CA LYS A 265 6.09 14.11 10.58
C LYS A 265 6.48 14.79 11.90
N SER A 266 7.55 14.36 12.57
CA SER A 266 8.09 15.00 13.78
C SER A 266 9.19 16.02 13.47
N THR A 267 9.57 16.84 14.46
CA THR A 267 10.62 17.86 14.27
C THR A 267 12.04 17.29 14.36
N ASP A 268 12.20 16.07 14.86
CA ASP A 268 13.49 15.41 15.00
C ASP A 268 13.86 14.66 13.70
N ALA A 269 14.85 15.18 12.99
CA ALA A 269 15.35 14.59 11.75
C ALA A 269 16.60 13.72 11.96
N ARG A 270 17.08 13.51 13.19
CA ARG A 270 18.32 12.74 13.44
C ARG A 270 18.24 11.29 12.94
N TRP A 271 17.05 10.71 12.91
CA TRP A 271 16.83 9.38 12.36
C TRP A 271 17.05 9.33 10.84
N ILE A 272 16.78 10.43 10.12
CA ILE A 272 17.09 10.53 8.68
C ILE A 272 18.61 10.57 8.49
N ASP A 273 19.33 11.37 9.28
CA ASP A 273 20.79 11.39 9.25
C ASP A 273 21.37 10.00 9.53
N ALA A 274 20.87 9.29 10.55
CA ALA A 274 21.29 7.93 10.86
C ALA A 274 21.02 6.95 9.71
N ALA A 275 19.80 6.96 9.15
CA ALA A 275 19.44 6.13 8.01
C ALA A 275 20.32 6.40 6.78
N LEU A 276 20.55 7.67 6.45
CA LEU A 276 21.38 8.06 5.31
C LEU A 276 22.85 7.67 5.52
N ARG A 277 23.39 7.73 6.74
CA ARG A 277 24.80 7.36 7.00
C ARG A 277 25.08 5.87 6.85
N THR A 278 24.10 5.02 7.11
CA THR A 278 24.26 3.56 7.03
C THR A 278 23.97 3.01 5.64
N MET A 279 23.50 3.85 4.72
CA MET A 279 23.32 3.48 3.32
C MET A 279 24.67 3.41 2.62
N GLU A 280 25.18 2.20 2.44
CA GLU A 280 26.42 1.91 1.68
C GLU A 280 26.14 1.47 0.23
N SER A 281 24.87 1.38 -0.16
CA SER A 281 24.47 0.85 -1.46
C SER A 281 24.80 1.82 -2.60
N ASP A 282 25.72 1.39 -3.47
CA ASP A 282 25.98 2.04 -4.76
C ASP A 282 24.76 1.99 -5.71
N ASN A 283 23.74 1.20 -5.37
CA ASN A 283 22.53 1.02 -6.18
C ASN A 283 21.47 2.09 -5.93
N ILE A 284 21.66 3.02 -4.99
CA ILE A 284 20.66 4.05 -4.69
C ILE A 284 20.47 4.97 -5.91
N GLN A 285 19.26 4.96 -6.46
CA GLN A 285 18.84 5.77 -7.60
C GLN A 285 18.02 6.97 -7.15
N GLN A 286 17.20 6.83 -6.10
CA GLN A 286 16.31 7.89 -5.65
C GLN A 286 16.23 8.00 -4.13
N ILE A 287 16.32 9.24 -3.64
CA ILE A 287 16.02 9.60 -2.27
C ILE A 287 14.88 10.61 -2.30
N SER A 288 13.76 10.28 -1.64
CA SER A 288 12.63 11.18 -1.47
C SER A 288 12.48 11.56 0.00
N LEU A 289 12.50 12.86 0.30
CA LEU A 289 12.21 13.37 1.63
C LEU A 289 10.83 14.03 1.63
N ASP A 290 9.92 13.53 2.46
CA ASP A 290 8.63 14.18 2.71
C ASP A 290 8.69 14.92 4.04
N ILE A 291 8.72 16.25 3.95
CA ILE A 291 8.94 17.13 5.10
C ILE A 291 7.60 17.74 5.49
N SER A 292 7.11 17.40 6.68
CA SER A 292 5.88 18.00 7.20
C SER A 292 6.06 19.49 7.50
N ARG A 293 4.93 20.21 7.50
CA ARG A 293 4.88 21.63 7.91
C ARG A 293 5.49 21.90 9.30
N HIS A 294 5.44 20.91 10.18
CA HIS A 294 5.91 21.03 11.55
C HIS A 294 7.45 21.10 11.60
N CYS A 295 8.14 20.41 10.69
CA CYS A 295 9.60 20.46 10.55
C CYS A 295 10.08 21.84 10.08
N LEU A 296 9.33 22.48 9.17
CA LEU A 296 9.72 23.73 8.51
C LEU A 296 9.56 24.98 9.39
N GLY A 297 8.90 24.87 10.55
CA GLY A 297 8.62 26.01 11.44
C GLY A 297 9.77 26.41 12.35
N GLN A 298 10.71 25.51 12.63
CA GLN A 298 11.80 25.74 13.57
C GLN A 298 13.11 26.04 12.84
N ARG A 299 13.60 27.28 12.97
CA ARG A 299 14.74 27.82 12.21
C ARG A 299 16.11 27.20 12.54
N SER A 300 16.19 26.26 13.48
CA SER A 300 17.49 25.86 14.05
C SER A 300 17.47 24.46 14.66
N HIS A 301 16.87 23.47 13.99
CA HIS A 301 17.04 22.09 14.41
C HIS A 301 18.41 21.53 13.96
N PRO A 302 19.26 21.03 14.87
CA PRO A 302 20.66 20.68 14.59
C PRO A 302 20.85 19.46 13.66
N GLY A 303 19.80 18.84 13.13
CA GLY A 303 19.90 17.70 12.21
C GLY A 303 19.90 18.05 10.72
N TRP A 304 19.23 19.13 10.31
CA TRP A 304 19.02 19.40 8.87
C TRP A 304 20.29 19.79 8.13
N SER A 305 21.25 20.46 8.78
CA SER A 305 22.55 20.77 8.17
C SER A 305 23.39 19.53 7.93
N ALA A 306 23.30 18.53 8.80
CA ALA A 306 23.97 17.25 8.62
C ALA A 306 23.35 16.48 7.45
N ILE A 307 22.01 16.44 7.38
CA ILE A 307 21.26 15.86 6.26
C ILE A 307 21.60 16.57 4.94
N ASP A 308 21.62 17.90 4.90
CA ASP A 308 21.99 18.68 3.70
C ASP A 308 23.38 18.30 3.19
N SER A 309 24.34 18.15 4.10
CA SER A 309 25.71 17.77 3.75
C SER A 309 25.80 16.32 3.24
N LEU A 310 25.05 15.39 3.85
CA LEU A 310 24.99 14.00 3.39
C LEU A 310 24.33 13.88 2.02
N LEU A 311 23.21 14.58 1.78
CA LEU A 311 22.54 14.57 0.49
C LEU A 311 23.42 15.18 -0.61
N ASP A 312 24.20 16.22 -0.30
CA ASP A 312 25.20 16.77 -1.22
C ASP A 312 26.28 15.73 -1.54
N GLN A 313 26.76 15.00 -0.54
CA GLN A 313 27.75 13.93 -0.69
C GLN A 313 27.22 12.77 -1.56
N PHE A 314 26.03 12.25 -1.26
CA PHE A 314 25.39 11.18 -2.04
C PHE A 314 25.30 11.58 -3.50
N ARG A 315 24.90 12.82 -3.76
CA ARG A 315 24.79 13.30 -5.12
C ARG A 315 26.14 13.48 -5.83
N THR A 316 27.17 13.91 -5.12
CA THR A 316 28.51 14.01 -5.74
C THR A 316 29.11 12.65 -6.05
N SER A 317 28.73 11.64 -5.27
CA SER A 317 29.27 10.28 -5.36
C SER A 317 28.44 9.39 -6.30
N HIS A 318 27.14 9.66 -6.42
CA HIS A 318 26.15 8.83 -7.09
C HIS A 318 25.16 9.67 -7.91
N SER A 319 24.61 9.10 -8.99
CA SER A 319 23.58 9.75 -9.82
C SER A 319 22.18 9.69 -9.17
N VAL A 320 22.08 10.15 -7.92
CA VAL A 320 20.86 10.06 -7.11
C VAL A 320 19.90 11.19 -7.47
N ARG A 321 18.65 10.82 -7.79
CA ARG A 321 17.54 11.76 -7.90
C ARG A 321 17.02 12.12 -6.51
N LEU A 322 17.06 13.40 -6.19
CA LEU A 322 16.52 13.91 -4.94
C LEU A 322 15.15 14.57 -5.17
N LYS A 323 14.13 14.08 -4.46
CA LYS A 323 12.79 14.66 -4.45
C LYS A 323 12.47 15.17 -3.05
N ILE A 324 12.02 16.41 -2.94
CA ILE A 324 11.52 16.96 -1.68
C ILE A 324 10.03 17.21 -1.83
N MET A 325 9.26 16.44 -1.08
CA MET A 325 7.80 16.57 -1.02
C MET A 325 7.46 17.44 0.18
N CYS A 326 6.59 18.41 -0.04
CA CYS A 326 6.10 19.29 1.03
C CYS A 326 4.58 19.22 1.06
N GLU A 327 4.03 18.87 2.22
CA GLU A 327 2.59 18.83 2.45
C GLU A 327 2.03 20.26 2.40
N SER A 328 1.31 20.63 1.34
CA SER A 328 0.71 21.96 1.26
C SER A 328 -0.61 22.06 0.50
N VAL A 329 -1.54 22.76 1.15
CA VAL A 329 -2.55 23.58 0.48
C VAL A 329 -2.29 25.01 0.99
N GLY A 330 -1.67 25.86 0.17
CA GLY A 330 -1.51 27.31 0.43
C GLY A 330 -0.11 27.84 0.79
N TRP A 331 0.93 27.00 0.88
CA TRP A 331 2.29 27.40 1.28
C TRP A 331 3.33 27.45 0.16
N LEU A 332 3.00 27.08 -1.09
CA LEU A 332 3.99 26.94 -2.17
C LEU A 332 5.03 28.05 -2.25
N ARG A 333 4.60 29.32 -2.10
CA ARG A 333 5.50 30.48 -2.18
C ARG A 333 6.55 30.52 -1.06
N ASN A 334 6.18 30.12 0.15
CA ASN A 334 7.09 30.11 1.31
C ASN A 334 7.76 28.74 1.52
N GLY A 335 7.13 27.65 1.08
CA GLY A 335 7.64 26.28 1.24
C GLY A 335 8.98 26.11 0.55
N ARG A 336 9.10 26.60 -0.70
CA ARG A 336 10.36 26.55 -1.44
C ARG A 336 11.47 27.27 -0.68
N GLU A 337 11.26 28.53 -0.28
CA GLU A 337 12.27 29.31 0.47
C GLU A 337 12.64 28.68 1.81
N ARG A 338 11.70 28.02 2.49
CA ARG A 338 11.99 27.28 3.73
C ARG A 338 12.83 26.03 3.45
N VAL A 339 12.52 25.27 2.41
CA VAL A 339 13.37 24.15 1.97
C VAL A 339 14.77 24.67 1.62
N LYS A 340 14.88 25.81 0.91
CA LYS A 340 16.18 26.45 0.65
C LYS A 340 16.94 26.80 1.92
N SER A 341 16.23 27.22 2.96
CA SER A 341 16.84 27.58 4.26
C SER A 341 17.27 26.36 5.07
N LEU A 342 16.54 25.24 4.98
CA LEU A 342 16.89 24.00 5.65
C LEU A 342 18.02 23.26 4.96
N LEU A 343 18.03 23.29 3.62
CA LEU A 343 18.90 22.49 2.78
C LEU A 343 19.61 23.38 1.74
N PRO A 344 20.43 24.34 2.19
CA PRO A 344 21.03 25.34 1.32
C PRO A 344 22.02 24.75 0.31
N GLN A 345 22.77 23.69 0.64
CA GLN A 345 23.79 23.13 -0.25
C GLN A 345 23.15 22.48 -1.47
N ILE A 346 22.23 21.55 -1.25
CA ILE A 346 21.55 20.85 -2.35
C ILE A 346 20.69 21.80 -3.19
N THR A 347 20.12 22.83 -2.57
CA THR A 347 19.35 23.86 -3.26
C THR A 347 20.22 24.73 -4.16
N ARG A 348 21.39 25.17 -3.68
CA ARG A 348 22.31 26.02 -4.46
C ARG A 348 22.74 25.39 -5.78
N ARG A 349 22.81 24.06 -5.83
CA ARG A 349 23.11 23.31 -7.05
C ARG A 349 21.95 23.20 -8.04
N GLY A 350 20.75 23.67 -7.67
CA GLY A 350 19.58 23.77 -8.56
C GLY A 350 18.93 22.43 -8.90
N THR A 351 18.96 21.45 -7.99
CA THR A 351 18.67 20.04 -8.36
C THR A 351 17.70 19.35 -7.41
N VAL A 352 17.13 20.13 -6.51
CA VAL A 352 16.00 19.68 -5.71
C VAL A 352 14.74 19.88 -6.52
N ASP A 353 14.07 18.79 -6.85
CA ASP A 353 12.69 18.84 -7.31
C ASP A 353 11.78 19.00 -6.08
N VAL A 354 11.29 20.22 -5.87
CA VAL A 354 10.33 20.51 -4.80
C VAL A 354 8.94 20.32 -5.35
N VAL A 355 8.30 19.23 -4.98
CA VAL A 355 6.99 18.81 -5.52
C VAL A 355 5.90 19.06 -4.50
N ASP A 356 4.79 19.63 -4.96
CA ASP A 356 3.57 19.78 -4.17
C ASP A 356 2.86 18.43 -4.02
N TYR A 357 2.51 18.09 -2.79
CA TYR A 357 1.74 16.89 -2.46
C TYR A 357 0.39 16.81 -3.14
N SER A 358 -0.26 17.96 -3.35
CA SER A 358 -1.57 18.01 -3.98
C SER A 358 -1.53 17.52 -5.43
N CYS A 359 -0.42 17.73 -6.14
CA CYS A 359 -0.22 17.26 -7.51
C CYS A 359 0.22 15.79 -7.58
N ALA A 360 0.98 15.29 -6.60
CA ALA A 360 1.55 13.94 -6.65
C ALA A 360 0.53 12.80 -6.39
N ARG A 361 -0.68 13.14 -5.95
CA ARG A 361 -1.70 12.16 -5.56
C ARG A 361 -2.46 11.56 -6.75
N GLU A 362 -2.42 12.22 -7.90
CA GLU A 362 -3.10 11.75 -9.12
C GLU A 362 -2.36 10.57 -9.77
N ASP A 363 -1.07 10.40 -9.50
CA ASP A 363 -0.23 9.33 -10.10
C ASP A 363 -0.20 8.01 -9.30
N PHE A 364 -0.76 7.97 -8.09
CA PHE A 364 -0.86 6.76 -7.27
C PHE A 364 -2.34 6.38 -7.05
N PRO A 365 -2.93 5.57 -7.94
CA PRO A 365 -4.32 5.15 -7.84
C PRO A 365 -4.46 4.13 -6.70
N GLY A 366 -4.58 4.62 -5.46
CA GLY A 366 -4.75 3.75 -4.29
C GLY A 366 -4.88 4.45 -2.94
N PHE A 367 -4.48 5.71 -2.81
CA PHE A 367 -4.44 6.40 -1.51
C PHE A 367 -5.42 7.58 -1.43
N GLY A 368 -6.71 7.30 -1.60
CA GLY A 368 -7.77 8.18 -1.14
C GLY A 368 -7.92 8.06 0.38
N ILE A 369 -7.55 9.11 1.13
CA ILE A 369 -7.92 9.23 2.54
C ILE A 369 -9.43 9.49 2.55
N PHE A 370 -10.19 8.58 3.15
CA PHE A 370 -11.59 8.79 3.52
C PHE A 370 -11.70 9.70 4.73
#